data_AF-A0A9D6SSL0-F1
#
_entry.id   AF-A0A9D6SSL0-F1
#
_cell.length_a   1.000
_cell.length_b   1.000
_cell.length_c   1.000
_cell.angle_alpha   90.00
_cell.angle_beta   90.00
_cell.angle_gamma   90.00
#
_symmetry.space_group_name_H-M   'P 1'
#
loop_
_entity.id
_entity.type
_entity.pdbx_description
1 polymer ?
#
loop_
_entity_poly.entity_id
_entity_poly.type
_entity_poly.pdbx_seq_one_letter_code
_entity_poly.pdbx_strand_id
1 'polypeptide(L)'
;MDNVNQSLRLSEAGNRFLAELSTEDKVASQQEVFRFVRWFGGERPLAGLTPAEVANYAERLSLSDTNYLGMLKTARAFLAHARKKGWSQTNLSVHLKTKKARNGVKVSARSAGADPVLLSRQGYADLEVELSVLHAKRMESIDEIRKAAADKDFRENVPLQAAREQRG
;
A
#
# COMPACT_ATOMS: atom_id res chain seq x y z
N MET A 1 -1.36 22.18 15.48
CA MET A 1 -2.51 21.40 14.99
C MET A 1 -1.95 20.31 14.08
N ASP A 2 -1.50 19.17 14.60
CA ASP A 2 -0.54 18.32 13.85
C ASP A 2 -0.84 16.81 13.88
N ASN A 3 -2.01 16.39 14.37
CA ASN A 3 -2.32 14.96 14.54
C ASN A 3 -3.03 14.31 13.33
N VAL A 4 -3.61 15.12 12.41
CA VAL A 4 -4.39 14.59 11.26
C VAL A 4 -3.50 13.96 10.19
N ASN A 5 -2.24 14.39 10.07
CA ASN A 5 -1.34 13.92 9.00
C ASN A 5 -0.70 12.56 9.28
N GLN A 6 -0.66 12.10 10.54
CA GLN A 6 -0.06 10.81 10.90
C GLN A 6 -0.98 9.62 10.59
N SER A 7 -2.29 9.85 10.51
CA SER A 7 -3.29 8.82 10.22
C SER A 7 -3.76 8.82 8.77
N LEU A 8 -3.13 9.59 7.87
CA LEU A 8 -3.57 9.66 6.49
C LEU A 8 -3.37 8.30 5.79
N ARG A 9 -4.49 7.72 5.39
CA ARG A 9 -4.55 6.43 4.70
C ARG A 9 -3.97 6.55 3.30
N LEU A 10 -3.35 5.48 2.81
CA LEU A 10 -2.78 5.41 1.46
C LEU A 10 -3.80 5.71 0.36
N SER A 11 -5.02 5.20 0.49
CA SER A 11 -6.12 5.48 -0.44
C SER A 11 -6.46 6.98 -0.50
N GLU A 12 -6.54 7.62 0.65
CA GLU A 12 -6.85 9.05 0.76
C GLU A 12 -5.69 9.92 0.26
N ALA A 13 -4.46 9.58 0.62
CA ALA A 13 -3.26 10.24 0.10
C ALA A 13 -3.18 10.16 -1.44
N GLY A 14 -3.51 9.00 -2.01
CA GLY A 14 -3.59 8.80 -3.46
C GLY A 14 -4.63 9.71 -4.12
N ASN A 15 -5.84 9.76 -3.57
CA ASN A 15 -6.91 10.63 -4.07
C ASN A 15 -6.55 12.12 -3.97
N ARG A 16 -5.96 12.56 -2.85
CA ARG A 16 -5.50 13.94 -2.66
C ARG A 16 -4.40 14.31 -3.65
N PHE A 17 -3.43 13.43 -3.87
CA PHE A 17 -2.40 13.63 -4.87
C PHE A 17 -2.99 13.80 -6.28
N LEU A 18 -3.91 12.92 -6.67
CA LEU A 18 -4.57 12.99 -7.99
C LEU A 18 -5.48 14.22 -8.15
N ALA A 19 -6.02 14.77 -7.05
CA ALA A 19 -6.83 16.00 -7.08
C ALA A 19 -5.98 17.26 -7.27
N GLU A 20 -4.70 17.23 -6.91
CA GLU A 20 -3.77 18.36 -7.06
C GLU A 20 -3.08 18.39 -8.44
N LEU A 21 -3.21 17.33 -9.25
CA LEU A 21 -2.65 17.25 -10.60
C LEU A 21 -3.56 17.87 -11.66
N SER A 22 -2.97 18.25 -12.79
CA SER A 22 -3.72 18.63 -14.00
C SER A 22 -4.54 17.44 -14.53
N THR A 23 -5.60 17.70 -15.31
CA THR A 23 -6.46 16.63 -15.86
C THR A 23 -5.67 15.62 -16.68
N GLU A 24 -4.68 16.07 -17.45
CA GLU A 24 -3.82 15.23 -18.29
C GLU A 24 -2.88 14.36 -17.44
N ASP A 25 -2.19 14.96 -16.47
CA ASP A 25 -1.29 14.24 -15.55
C ASP A 25 -2.05 13.27 -14.64
N LYS A 26 -3.28 13.63 -14.27
CA LYS A 26 -4.17 12.80 -13.46
C LYS A 26 -4.48 11.51 -14.19
N VAL A 27 -4.94 11.57 -15.44
CA VAL A 27 -5.24 10.36 -16.22
C VAL A 27 -4.00 9.48 -16.39
N ALA A 28 -2.85 10.08 -16.67
CA ALA A 28 -1.59 9.35 -16.83
C ALA A 28 -1.08 8.71 -15.51
N SER A 29 -1.34 9.35 -14.37
CA SER A 29 -0.85 8.92 -13.05
C SER A 29 -1.82 8.04 -12.28
N GLN A 30 -3.12 8.10 -12.59
CA GLN A 30 -4.20 7.46 -11.84
C GLN A 30 -4.02 5.95 -11.70
N GLN A 31 -3.71 5.27 -12.81
CA GLN A 31 -3.52 3.82 -12.81
C GLN A 31 -2.36 3.41 -11.88
N GLU A 32 -1.26 4.15 -11.92
CA GLU A 32 -0.06 3.83 -11.15
C GLU A 32 -0.21 4.15 -9.67
N VAL A 33 -0.89 5.25 -9.35
CA VAL A 33 -1.22 5.60 -7.96
C VAL A 33 -2.14 4.53 -7.36
N PHE A 34 -3.18 4.10 -8.07
CA PHE A 34 -4.06 3.06 -7.54
C PHE A 34 -3.40 1.68 -7.47
N ARG A 35 -2.49 1.35 -8.40
CA ARG A 35 -1.65 0.16 -8.29
C ARG A 35 -0.80 0.19 -7.02
N PHE A 36 -0.14 1.32 -6.75
CA PHE A 36 0.67 1.52 -5.55
C PHE A 36 -0.20 1.38 -4.28
N VAL A 37 -1.35 2.05 -4.22
CA VAL A 37 -2.29 1.96 -3.09
C VAL A 37 -2.76 0.51 -2.88
N ARG A 38 -3.09 -0.21 -3.95
CA ARG A 38 -3.50 -1.63 -3.89
C ARG A 38 -2.36 -2.53 -3.39
N TRP A 39 -1.12 -2.24 -3.76
CA TRP A 39 0.05 -3.01 -3.34
C TRP A 39 0.28 -2.94 -1.82
N PHE A 40 0.23 -1.74 -1.26
CA PHE A 40 0.50 -1.51 0.16
C PHE A 40 -0.73 -1.63 1.07
N GLY A 41 -1.92 -1.67 0.47
CA GLY A 41 -3.21 -1.67 1.16
C GLY A 41 -3.71 -0.24 1.39
N GLY A 42 -4.93 0.04 0.94
CA GLY A 42 -5.49 1.39 1.00
C GLY A 42 -5.73 1.92 2.41
N GLU A 43 -6.08 1.04 3.35
CA GLU A 43 -6.37 1.38 4.75
C GLU A 43 -5.10 1.65 5.57
N ARG A 44 -3.93 1.24 5.06
CA ARG A 44 -2.66 1.41 5.77
C ARG A 44 -2.27 2.90 5.82
N PRO A 45 -1.82 3.41 6.97
CA PRO A 45 -1.30 4.77 7.07
C PRO A 45 -0.03 4.95 6.23
N LEU A 46 0.06 6.05 5.49
CA LEU A 46 1.22 6.36 4.65
C LEU A 46 2.50 6.57 5.47
N ALA A 47 2.38 7.12 6.68
CA ALA A 47 3.49 7.28 7.62
C ALA A 47 4.11 5.95 8.08
N GLY A 48 3.36 4.84 7.99
CA GLY A 48 3.82 3.51 8.37
C GLY A 48 4.61 2.78 7.28
N LEU A 49 4.84 3.40 6.12
CA LEU A 49 5.65 2.81 5.05
C LEU A 49 7.14 2.92 5.36
N THR A 50 7.86 1.81 5.16
CA THR A 50 9.31 1.77 5.39
C THR A 50 10.11 1.89 4.07
N PRO A 51 11.36 2.37 4.13
CA PRO A 51 12.26 2.39 2.98
C PRO A 51 12.43 1.04 2.29
N ALA A 52 12.51 -0.05 3.07
CA ALA A 52 12.71 -1.41 2.56
C ALA A 52 11.49 -1.90 1.76
N GLU A 53 10.29 -1.64 2.24
CA GLU A 53 9.05 -2.00 1.53
C GLU A 53 8.89 -1.25 0.20
N VAL A 54 9.27 0.03 0.18
CA VAL A 54 9.26 0.86 -1.03
C VAL A 54 10.30 0.38 -2.04
N ALA A 55 11.49 -0.03 -1.57
CA ALA A 55 12.50 -0.64 -2.44
C ALA A 55 12.00 -1.98 -3.03
N ASN A 56 11.39 -2.84 -2.20
CA ASN A 56 10.82 -4.11 -2.64
C ASN A 56 9.71 -3.93 -3.68
N TYR A 57 8.87 -2.89 -3.56
CA TYR A 57 7.90 -2.53 -4.61
C TYR A 57 8.60 -2.27 -5.95
N ALA A 58 9.65 -1.45 -5.97
CA ALA A 58 10.39 -1.15 -7.20
C ALA A 58 11.08 -2.38 -7.82
N GLU A 59 11.52 -3.34 -7.01
CA GLU A 59 12.14 -4.57 -7.49
C GLU A 59 11.16 -5.56 -8.13
N ARG A 60 9.93 -5.56 -7.64
CA ARG A 60 8.83 -6.43 -8.09
C ARG A 60 8.06 -5.87 -9.27
N LEU A 61 8.22 -4.58 -9.57
CA LEU A 61 7.81 -4.03 -10.86
C LEU A 61 8.55 -4.77 -11.98
N SER A 62 7.79 -5.24 -12.96
CA SER A 62 8.35 -5.98 -14.09
C SER A 62 9.15 -5.03 -14.99
N LEU A 63 10.39 -5.43 -15.34
CA LEU A 63 11.17 -4.70 -16.35
C LEU A 63 10.57 -4.83 -17.76
N SER A 64 9.73 -5.85 -17.96
CA SER A 64 9.04 -6.10 -19.22
C SER A 64 7.79 -5.23 -19.37
N ASP A 65 7.38 -4.50 -18.33
CA ASP A 65 6.33 -3.49 -18.46
C ASP A 65 6.83 -2.33 -19.30
N THR A 66 6.19 -2.09 -20.44
CA THR A 66 6.52 -0.99 -21.37
C THR A 66 6.51 0.38 -20.69
N ASN A 67 5.75 0.50 -19.59
CA ASN A 67 5.63 1.72 -18.80
C ASN A 67 6.49 1.73 -17.51
N TYR A 68 7.39 0.77 -17.28
CA TYR A 68 8.17 0.65 -16.02
C TYR A 68 8.76 1.98 -15.52
N LEU A 69 9.37 2.75 -16.42
CA LEU A 69 9.96 4.06 -16.09
C LEU A 69 8.90 5.10 -15.70
N GLY A 70 7.75 5.09 -16.36
CA GLY A 70 6.60 5.93 -16.03
C GLY A 70 6.01 5.56 -14.66
N MET A 71 5.81 4.26 -14.40
CA MET A 71 5.33 3.77 -13.10
C MET A 71 6.24 4.23 -11.96
N LEU A 72 7.56 4.07 -12.13
CA LEU A 72 8.54 4.48 -11.13
C LEU A 72 8.59 6.00 -10.95
N LYS A 73 8.48 6.76 -12.05
CA LYS A 73 8.42 8.23 -12.01
C LYS A 73 7.20 8.71 -11.24
N THR A 74 6.02 8.15 -11.52
CA THR A 74 4.77 8.49 -10.84
C THR A 74 4.81 8.12 -9.36
N ALA A 75 5.28 6.91 -9.01
CA ALA A 75 5.45 6.50 -7.63
C ALA A 75 6.43 7.41 -6.87
N ARG A 76 7.53 7.83 -7.52
CA ARG A 76 8.50 8.77 -6.93
C ARG A 76 7.88 10.14 -6.71
N ALA A 77 7.13 10.66 -7.68
CA ALA A 77 6.44 11.94 -7.57
C ALA A 77 5.42 11.93 -6.43
N PHE A 78 4.63 10.85 -6.31
CA PHE A 78 3.67 10.65 -5.22
C PHE A 78 4.35 10.68 -3.84
N LEU A 79 5.42 9.90 -3.64
CA LEU A 79 6.13 9.85 -2.35
C LEU A 79 6.86 11.17 -2.03
N ALA A 80 7.41 11.85 -3.04
CA ALA A 80 8.02 13.16 -2.86
C ALA A 80 6.97 14.20 -2.46
N HIS A 81 5.79 14.15 -3.07
CA HIS A 81 4.66 15.00 -2.71
C HIS A 81 4.17 14.74 -1.28
N ALA A 82 4.05 13.47 -0.90
CA ALA A 82 3.66 13.09 0.44
C ALA A 82 4.63 13.61 1.52
N ARG A 83 5.94 13.63 1.23
CA ARG A 83 6.94 14.25 2.11
C ARG A 83 6.75 15.76 2.21
N LYS A 84 6.52 16.45 1.08
CA LYS A 84 6.29 17.91 1.02
C LYS A 84 5.05 18.33 1.82
N LYS A 85 3.98 17.53 1.79
CA LYS A 85 2.74 17.77 2.54
C LYS A 85 2.82 17.33 4.02
N GLY A 86 3.93 16.74 4.44
CA GLY A 86 4.12 16.26 5.81
C GLY A 86 3.36 14.98 6.15
N TRP A 87 2.89 14.22 5.16
CA TRP A 87 2.22 12.93 5.36
C TRP A 87 3.20 11.79 5.68
N SER A 88 4.46 11.95 5.27
CA SER A 88 5.58 11.10 5.70
C SER A 88 6.68 11.93 6.36
N GLN A 89 7.28 11.37 7.40
CA GLN A 89 8.45 11.96 8.05
C GLN A 89 9.74 11.67 7.26
N THR A 90 9.82 10.51 6.62
CA THR A 90 10.96 10.09 5.81
C THR A 90 10.72 10.39 4.34
N ASN A 91 11.81 10.71 3.64
CA ASN A 91 11.76 10.87 2.19
C ASN A 91 11.84 9.49 1.52
N LEU A 92 10.70 8.82 1.37
CA LEU A 92 10.64 7.48 0.79
C LEU A 92 10.96 7.45 -0.71
N SER A 93 10.84 8.59 -1.40
CA SER A 93 11.03 8.69 -2.85
C SER A 93 12.43 8.32 -3.33
N VAL A 94 13.46 8.49 -2.48
CA VAL A 94 14.86 8.17 -2.82
C VAL A 94 15.15 6.67 -2.83
N HIS A 95 14.26 5.87 -2.24
CA HIS A 95 14.41 4.41 -2.14
C HIS A 95 13.79 3.68 -3.35
N LEU A 96 13.04 4.39 -4.20
CA LEU A 96 12.59 3.87 -5.50
C LEU A 96 13.75 3.95 -6.50
N LYS A 97 14.51 2.87 -6.66
CA LYS A 97 15.60 2.78 -7.65
C LYS A 97 15.15 2.07 -8.92
N THR A 98 15.63 2.53 -10.08
CA THR A 98 15.44 1.82 -11.34
C THR A 98 16.21 0.51 -11.30
N LYS A 99 15.55 -0.58 -11.65
CA LYS A 99 16.19 -1.88 -11.79
C LYS A 99 17.06 -1.82 -13.05
N LYS A 100 18.38 -1.87 -12.86
CA LYS A 100 19.32 -1.97 -13.98
C LYS A 100 19.12 -3.34 -14.62
N ALA A 101 18.82 -3.38 -15.93
CA ALA A 101 18.79 -4.62 -16.68
C ALA A 101 20.12 -5.35 -16.45
N ARG A 102 20.08 -6.49 -15.76
CA ARG A 102 21.26 -7.33 -15.56
C ARG A 102 21.50 -8.08 -16.86
N ASN A 103 22.06 -7.38 -17.86
CA ASN A 103 22.68 -8.06 -18.98
C ASN A 103 23.95 -8.74 -18.46
N GLY A 104 23.91 -10.07 -18.44
CA GLY A 104 25.10 -10.90 -18.24
C GLY A 104 25.48 -11.12 -16.78
N VAL A 105 25.55 -12.40 -16.43
CA VAL A 105 26.27 -12.88 -15.25
C VAL A 105 27.70 -12.34 -15.28
N LYS A 106 28.05 -11.48 -14.32
CA LYS A 106 29.38 -11.45 -13.73
C LYS A 106 29.24 -11.35 -12.22
N VAL A 107 29.42 -12.49 -11.56
CA VAL A 107 29.80 -12.54 -10.16
C VAL A 107 31.12 -11.78 -10.04
N SER A 108 31.09 -10.61 -9.43
CA SER A 108 32.27 -10.02 -8.82
C SER A 108 31.86 -9.46 -7.47
N ALA A 109 32.24 -10.20 -6.45
CA ALA A 109 32.14 -9.78 -5.07
C ALA A 109 32.97 -8.51 -4.86
N ARG A 110 32.33 -7.47 -4.31
CA ARG A 110 32.94 -6.56 -3.34
C ARG A 110 31.82 -5.81 -2.60
N SER A 111 31.66 -6.21 -1.35
CA SER A 111 30.69 -5.76 -0.37
C SER A 111 30.97 -4.34 0.10
N ALA A 112 29.94 -3.54 0.33
CA ALA A 112 29.95 -2.47 1.33
C ALA A 112 28.50 -2.05 1.68
N GLY A 113 28.05 -2.43 2.89
CA GLY A 113 26.96 -1.74 3.59
C GLY A 113 25.57 -2.37 3.57
N ALA A 114 25.45 -3.69 3.71
CA ALA A 114 24.27 -4.28 4.32
C ALA A 114 24.77 -5.23 5.40
N ASP A 115 24.59 -4.85 6.67
CA ASP A 115 24.66 -5.84 7.73
C ASP A 115 23.63 -6.92 7.37
N PRO A 116 24.03 -8.19 7.24
CA PRO A 116 23.06 -9.25 7.11
C PRO A 116 22.25 -9.22 8.40
N VAL A 117 20.96 -8.91 8.30
CA VAL A 117 20.02 -9.29 9.36
C VAL A 117 20.14 -10.80 9.42
N LEU A 118 20.88 -11.29 10.41
CA LEU A 118 20.95 -12.69 10.75
C LEU A 118 19.57 -13.07 11.26
N LEU A 119 18.67 -13.42 10.34
CA LEU A 119 17.42 -14.10 10.69
C LEU A 119 17.84 -15.42 11.34
N SER A 120 17.77 -15.48 12.65
CA SER A 120 17.84 -16.75 13.36
C SER A 120 16.64 -17.59 12.87
N ARG A 121 16.80 -18.92 12.82
CA ARG A 121 15.70 -19.85 12.49
C ARG A 121 14.46 -19.61 13.37
N GLN A 122 14.68 -19.05 14.57
CA GLN A 122 13.64 -18.65 15.51
C GLN A 122 12.76 -17.52 14.97
N GLY A 123 13.35 -16.44 14.43
CA GLY A 123 12.59 -15.31 13.92
C GLY A 123 11.77 -15.62 12.65
N TYR A 124 12.19 -16.62 11.86
CA TYR A 124 11.38 -17.11 10.74
C TYR A 124 10.14 -17.87 11.21
N ALA A 125 10.31 -18.72 12.23
CA ALA A 125 9.19 -19.47 12.82
C ALA A 125 8.18 -18.52 13.48
N ASP A 126 8.64 -17.47 14.16
CA ASP A 126 7.75 -16.48 14.79
C ASP A 126 6.91 -15.72 13.73
N LEU A 127 7.51 -15.41 12.57
CA LEU A 127 6.80 -14.78 11.44
C LEU A 127 5.82 -15.74 10.75
N GLU A 128 6.15 -17.03 10.64
CA GLU A 128 5.20 -18.05 10.15
C GLU A 128 4.01 -18.22 11.11
N VAL A 129 4.27 -18.17 12.43
CA VAL A 129 3.22 -18.20 13.45
C VAL A 129 2.33 -16.96 13.33
N GLU A 130 2.91 -15.75 13.23
CA GLU A 130 2.13 -14.53 13.07
C GLU A 130 1.28 -14.54 11.77
N LEU A 131 1.84 -15.05 10.67
CA LEU A 131 1.10 -15.25 9.42
C LEU A 131 -0.06 -16.23 9.59
N SER A 132 0.15 -17.35 10.27
CA SER A 132 -0.90 -18.35 10.51
C SER A 132 -2.02 -17.80 11.40
N VAL A 133 -1.68 -16.99 12.42
CA VAL A 133 -2.64 -16.32 13.31
C VAL A 133 -3.45 -15.28 12.55
N LEU A 134 -2.82 -14.48 11.69
CA LEU A 134 -3.52 -13.51 10.84
C LEU A 134 -4.45 -14.19 9.81
N HIS A 135 -4.03 -15.34 9.28
CA HIS A 135 -4.88 -16.16 8.40
C HIS A 135 -6.09 -16.76 9.14
N ALA A 136 -5.90 -17.27 10.37
CA ALA A 136 -6.99 -17.78 11.20
C ALA A 136 -8.01 -16.68 11.55
N LYS A 137 -7.54 -15.51 11.99
CA LYS A 137 -8.39 -14.33 12.26
C LYS A 137 -9.21 -13.89 11.04
N ARG A 138 -8.66 -14.02 9.83
CA ARG A 138 -9.39 -13.71 8.59
C ARG A 138 -10.52 -14.71 8.33
N MET A 139 -10.32 -16.00 8.61
CA MET A 139 -11.36 -17.01 8.43
C MET A 139 -12.48 -16.86 9.47
N GLU A 140 -12.12 -16.60 10.73
CA GLU A 140 -13.08 -16.35 11.81
C GLU A 140 -13.99 -15.14 11.50
N SER A 141 -13.43 -14.05 10.99
CA SER A 141 -14.21 -12.86 10.60
C SER A 141 -15.17 -13.15 9.43
N ILE A 142 -14.80 -14.00 8.48
CA ILE A 142 -15.69 -14.41 7.38
C ILE A 142 -16.84 -15.28 7.90
N ASP A 143 -16.57 -16.16 8.86
CA ASP A 143 -17.60 -17.01 9.47
C ASP A 143 -18.52 -16.22 10.38
N GLU A 144 -18.04 -15.21 11.12
CA GLU A 144 -18.87 -14.26 11.88
C GLU A 144 -19.78 -13.44 10.97
N ILE A 145 -19.27 -12.94 9.84
CA ILE A 145 -20.08 -12.22 8.84
C ILE A 145 -21.14 -13.16 8.22
N ARG A 146 -20.79 -14.41 7.93
CA ARG A 146 -21.75 -15.41 7.42
C ARG A 146 -22.80 -15.80 8.45
N LYS A 147 -22.44 -15.90 9.73
CA LYS A 147 -23.36 -16.20 10.82
C LYS A 147 -24.30 -15.03 11.08
N ALA A 148 -23.79 -13.79 11.06
CA ALA A 148 -24.59 -12.57 11.13
C ALA A 148 -25.51 -12.36 9.91
N ALA A 149 -25.14 -12.87 8.73
CA ALA A 149 -25.99 -12.87 7.54
C ALA A 149 -27.04 -14.00 7.55
N ALA A 150 -26.79 -15.10 8.27
CA ALA A 150 -27.73 -16.21 8.44
C ALA A 150 -28.76 -15.93 9.53
N ASP A 151 -28.39 -15.18 10.58
CA ASP A 151 -29.30 -14.67 11.61
C ASP A 151 -30.07 -13.47 11.04
N LYS A 152 -31.06 -13.79 10.21
CA LYS A 152 -32.04 -12.85 9.65
C LYS A 152 -32.89 -12.21 10.75
N ASP A 153 -32.34 -11.28 11.51
CA ASP A 153 -33.15 -10.28 12.21
C ASP A 153 -33.27 -8.99 11.38
N PHE A 154 -33.96 -9.14 10.25
CA PHE A 154 -34.43 -8.03 9.42
C PHE A 154 -35.68 -7.35 10.03
N ARG A 155 -36.05 -7.62 11.30
CA ARG A 155 -37.28 -7.10 11.93
C ARG A 155 -37.07 -5.90 12.85
N GLU A 156 -35.85 -5.50 13.21
CA GLU A 156 -35.61 -4.31 14.06
C GLU A 156 -34.78 -3.18 13.44
N ASN A 157 -34.49 -3.19 12.14
CA ASN A 157 -33.89 -2.01 11.51
C ASN A 157 -34.97 -0.99 11.08
N VAL A 158 -35.60 -0.35 12.08
CA VAL A 158 -36.45 0.86 11.95
C VAL A 158 -35.87 1.93 10.98
N PRO A 159 -34.53 2.13 10.87
CA PRO A 159 -33.95 3.07 9.92
C PRO A 159 -34.12 2.74 8.43
N LEU A 160 -34.45 1.49 8.05
CA LEU A 160 -34.57 1.10 6.64
C LEU A 160 -35.93 1.45 6.02
N GLN A 161 -36.96 1.70 6.85
CA GLN A 161 -38.30 2.10 6.39
C GLN A 161 -38.39 3.61 6.12
N ALA A 162 -37.74 4.45 6.92
CA ALA A 162 -37.78 5.91 6.77
C ALA A 162 -37.18 6.42 5.45
N ALA A 163 -36.19 5.72 4.89
CA ALA A 163 -35.59 6.08 3.60
C ALA A 163 -36.43 5.67 2.38
N ARG A 164 -37.47 4.84 2.57
CA ARG A 164 -38.30 4.31 1.47
C ARG A 164 -39.56 5.16 1.20
N GLU A 165 -40.03 5.95 2.17
CA GLU A 165 -41.19 6.85 2.03
C GLU A 165 -40.86 8.24 1.45
N GLN A 166 -39.58 8.61 1.28
CA GLN A 166 -39.22 9.89 0.62
C GLN A 166 -38.98 9.78 -0.89
N ARG A 167 -39.16 8.60 -1.49
CA ARG A 167 -38.97 8.41 -2.94
C ARG A 167 -40.09 7.60 -3.60
N GLY A 168 -41.28 7.68 -3.03
CA GLY A 168 -42.55 7.19 -3.58
C GLY A 168 -43.69 8.07 -3.11
#